data_AF-A0A165CNA4-F1
#
_entry.id   AF-A0A165CNA4-F1
#
_cell.length_a   1.000
_cell.length_b   1.000
_cell.length_c   1.000
_cell.angle_alpha   90.00
_cell.angle_beta   90.00
_cell.angle_gamma   90.00
#
_symmetry.space_group_name_H-M   'P 1'
#
loop_
_entity.id
_entity.type
_entity.pdbx_description
1 polymer ?
#
loop_
_entity_poly.entity_id
_entity_poly.type
_entity_poly.pdbx_seq_one_letter_code
_entity_poly.pdbx_strand_id
1 'polypeptide(L)' 'LAYDQVKCRITNIMGIHALKHDMCINSCLAFTGPFENDEVCHYCDEPHYDMK' A
#
# COMPACT_ATOMS: atom_id res chain seq x y z
N LEU A 1 -2.02 -22.15 16.48
CA LEU A 1 -1.19 -21.00 16.04
C LEU A 1 -2.01 -20.23 15.03
N ALA A 2 -2.36 -18.97 15.31
CA ALA A 2 -3.16 -18.19 14.36
C ALA A 2 -2.31 -17.86 13.12
N TYR A 3 -2.89 -17.92 11.92
CA TYR A 3 -2.19 -17.71 10.65
C TYR A 3 -1.33 -16.43 10.64
N ASP A 4 -1.86 -15.34 11.21
CA ASP A 4 -1.14 -14.06 11.32
C ASP A 4 0.12 -14.15 12.19
N GLN A 5 0.10 -14.94 13.25
CA GLN A 5 1.27 -15.11 14.12
C GLN A 5 2.41 -15.83 13.38
N VAL A 6 2.08 -16.78 12.52
CA VAL A 6 3.06 -17.47 11.67
C VAL A 6 3.61 -16.51 10.63
N LYS A 7 2.74 -15.77 9.95
CA LYS A 7 3.11 -14.80 8.92
C LYS A 7 4.03 -13.70 9.49
N CYS A 8 3.69 -13.11 10.64
CA CYS A 8 4.52 -12.11 11.31
C CYS A 8 5.90 -12.65 11.70
N ARG A 9 5.98 -13.87 12.25
CA ARG A 9 7.26 -14.48 12.61
C ARG A 9 8.14 -14.71 11.39
N ILE A 10 7.58 -15.22 10.29
CA ILE A 10 8.31 -15.45 9.05
C ILE A 10 8.81 -14.12 8.47
N THR A 11 7.96 -13.09 8.39
CA THR A 11 8.35 -11.74 7.96
C THR A 11 9.52 -11.19 8.77
N ASN A 12 9.47 -11.32 10.11
CA ASN A 12 10.55 -10.84 10.98
C ASN A 12 11.87 -11.63 10.78
N ILE A 13 11.80 -12.94 10.56
CA ILE A 13 13.00 -13.77 10.33
C ILE A 13 13.62 -13.46 8.96
N MET A 14 12.78 -13.29 7.92
CA MET A 14 13.24 -13.05 6.56
C MET A 14 13.64 -11.58 6.32
N GLY A 15 13.24 -10.66 7.19
CA GLY A 15 13.41 -9.22 6.99
C GLY A 15 12.58 -8.65 5.83
N ILE A 16 11.63 -9.42 5.29
CA ILE A 16 10.77 -9.02 4.18
C ILE A 16 9.46 -8.48 4.76
N HIS A 17 9.36 -7.15 4.84
CA HIS A 17 8.16 -6.47 5.29
C HIS A 17 7.33 -6.02 4.08
N ALA A 18 6.00 -6.13 4.21
CA ALA A 18 5.09 -5.58 3.21
C ALA A 18 5.15 -4.04 3.28
N LEU A 19 5.52 -3.41 2.16
CA LEU A 19 5.41 -1.97 2.01
C LEU A 19 3.94 -1.65 1.72
N LYS A 20 3.27 -1.05 2.70
CA LYS A 20 1.97 -0.42 2.49
C LYS A 20 2.24 0.97 1.93
N HIS A 21 2.12 1.11 0.62
CA HIS A 21 2.14 2.42 -0.03
C HIS A 21 0.75 3.03 -0.02
N ASP A 22 0.70 4.35 -0.18
CA ASP A 22 -0.55 5.01 -0.52
C ASP A 22 -0.93 4.62 -1.94
N MET A 23 -2.13 4.07 -2.09
CA MET A 23 -2.58 3.47 -3.34
C MET A 23 -4.05 3.81 -3.56
N CYS A 24 -4.40 4.08 -4.81
CA CYS A 24 -5.78 4.25 -5.20
C CYS A 24 -6.60 2.98 -4.90
N ILE A 25 -7.73 3.14 -4.22
CA ILE A 25 -8.61 2.04 -3.79
C ILE A 25 -9.22 1.24 -4.95
N ASN A 26 -9.37 1.87 -6.13
CA ASN A 26 -10.02 1.24 -7.29
C ASN A 26 -9.01 0.65 -8.29
N SER A 27 -7.88 1.32 -8.52
CA SER A 27 -6.93 0.96 -9.58
C SER A 27 -5.63 0.33 -9.09
N CYS A 28 -5.38 0.36 -7.77
CA CYS A 28 -4.10 -0.01 -7.17
C CYS A 28 -2.91 0.82 -7.71
N LEU A 29 -3.14 1.99 -8.33
CA LEU A 29 -2.07 2.94 -8.64
C LEU A 29 -1.42 3.37 -7.33
N ALA A 30 -0.12 3.14 -7.18
CA ALA A 30 0.64 3.62 -6.03
C ALA A 30 1.06 5.07 -6.23
N PHE A 31 0.67 5.94 -5.30
CA PHE A 31 1.03 7.36 -5.27
C PHE A 31 2.44 7.52 -4.71
N THR A 32 3.41 7.05 -5.48
CA THR A 32 4.83 7.00 -5.10
C THR A 32 5.70 7.37 -6.29
N GLY A 33 6.88 7.93 -6.03
CA GLY A 33 7.84 8.30 -7.06
C GLY A 33 7.20 9.27 -8.07
N PRO A 34 7.08 8.91 -9.37
CA PRO A 34 6.49 9.80 -10.38
C PRO A 34 5.08 10.31 -10.07
N PHE A 35 4.31 9.59 -9.24
CA PHE A 35 2.93 9.90 -8.89
C PHE A 35 2.77 10.36 -7.44
N GLU A 36 3.86 10.72 -6.76
CA GLU A 36 3.84 11.10 -5.33
C GLU A 36 3.08 12.39 -5.04
N ASN A 37 2.92 13.26 -6.05
CA ASN A 37 2.23 14.54 -5.94
C ASN A 37 0.83 14.52 -6.58
N ASP A 38 0.36 13.35 -7.03
CA ASP A 38 -0.95 13.24 -7.67
C ASP A 38 -2.05 13.22 -6.61
N GLU A 39 -2.96 14.19 -6.66
CA GLU A 39 -4.12 14.27 -5.76
C GLU A 39 -5.28 13.35 -6.20
N VAL A 40 -5.25 12.86 -7.44
CA VAL A 40 -6.29 12.03 -8.04
C VAL A 40 -5.68 10.93 -8.89
N CYS A 41 -6.34 9.78 -8.97
CA CYS A 41 -5.87 8.65 -9.76
C CYS A 41 -6.12 8.86 -11.26
N HIS A 42 -5.08 8.82 -12.08
CA HIS A 42 -5.19 8.95 -13.55
C HIS A 42 -6.02 7.86 -14.26
N TYR A 43 -6.36 6.76 -13.58
CA TYR A 43 -7.12 5.65 -14.17
C TYR A 43 -8.60 5.65 -13.83
N CYS A 44 -9.00 6.27 -12.73
CA CYS A 44 -10.38 6.21 -12.25
C CYS A 44 -10.89 7.51 -11.62
N ASP A 45 -10.06 8.56 -11.64
CA ASP A 45 -10.33 9.90 -11.08
C ASP A 45 -10.66 9.92 -9.59
N GLU A 46 -10.51 8.78 -8.90
CA GLU A 46 -10.69 8.69 -7.45
C GLU A 46 -9.63 9.54 -6.74
N PRO A 47 -10.02 10.37 -5.75
CA PRO A 47 -9.08 11.15 -4.98
C PRO A 47 -8.09 10.25 -4.23
N HIS A 48 -6.89 10.78 -4.06
CA HIS A 48 -5.88 10.21 -3.19
C HIS A 48 -6.46 9.99 -1.79
N TYR A 49 -6.21 8.81 -1.22
CA TYR A 49 -6.83 8.42 0.04
C TYR A 49 -6.07 9.02 1.22
N ASP A 50 -6.47 10.21 1.65
CA ASP A 50 -5.92 10.86 2.84
C ASP A 50 -6.48 10.19 4.12
N MET A 51 -5.77 9.19 4.66
CA MET A 51 -6.03 8.70 6.03
C MET A 51 -5.64 9.78 7.04
N LYS A 52 -6.53 10.75 7.30
CA LYS A 52 -6.45 11.58 8.51
C LYS A 52 -6.78 10.80 9.77
#